data_AF-A0AA38WT74-F1
#
_entry.id   AF-A0AA38WT74-F1
#
_cell.length_a   1.000
_cell.length_b   1.000
_cell.length_c   1.000
_cell.angle_alpha   90.00
_cell.angle_beta   90.00
_cell.angle_gamma   90.00
#
_symmetry.space_group_name_H-M   'P 1'
#
loop_
_entity.id
_entity.type
_entity.pdbx_description
1 polymer ?
#
loop_
_entity_poly.entity_id
_entity_poly.type
_entity_poly.pdbx_seq_one_letter_code
_entity_poly.pdbx_strand_id
1 'polypeptide(L)'
;MSYDIEQPAITEFRLQITSMLFLSSANSSTSLMVLGELDQQYEHQFMNCENAKVLWQALEKRFAGSKSTKRNQKAILRQQYENFVSSKNETMTQTFDRYNKLIGELATIGVKIENDDINRKFLRSLGEEWTMYTVSLRQSGDLESKELDDLYNDLRVFEAEVEAKRKPIGYSHC
;
A
#
# COMPACT_ATOMS: atom_id res chain seq x y z
N MET A 1 7.77 -17.13 1.45
CA MET A 1 7.13 -16.96 2.78
C MET A 1 6.71 -15.52 2.91
N SER A 2 5.48 -15.33 3.42
CA SER A 2 4.80 -14.05 3.70
C SER A 2 4.18 -13.33 2.50
N TYR A 3 3.09 -13.93 2.00
CA TYR A 3 1.96 -13.18 1.46
C TYR A 3 1.12 -12.72 2.64
N ASP A 4 1.32 -11.50 3.12
CA ASP A 4 0.29 -10.84 3.94
C ASP A 4 -0.67 -10.15 2.99
N ILE A 5 -1.63 -10.98 2.56
CA ILE A 5 -2.91 -10.59 2.01
C ILE A 5 -3.49 -9.55 2.97
N GLU A 6 -3.57 -8.29 2.55
CA GLU A 6 -4.48 -7.33 3.18
C GLU A 6 -5.82 -8.03 3.26
N GLN A 7 -6.26 -8.37 4.47
CA GLN A 7 -7.47 -9.15 4.67
C GLN A 7 -8.63 -8.41 3.98
N PRO A 8 -9.24 -8.96 2.92
CA PRO A 8 -10.38 -8.32 2.25
C PRO A 8 -11.53 -8.06 3.24
N ALA A 9 -11.57 -8.82 4.34
CA ALA A 9 -12.46 -8.61 5.46
C ALA A 9 -12.34 -7.22 6.12
N ILE A 10 -11.14 -6.63 6.23
CA ILE A 10 -10.96 -5.34 6.92
C ILE A 10 -11.51 -4.18 6.08
N THR A 11 -11.40 -4.26 4.76
CA THR A 11 -11.92 -3.25 3.83
C THR A 11 -13.44 -3.35 3.70
N GLU A 12 -14.00 -4.56 3.63
CA GLU A 12 -15.45 -4.77 3.71
C GLU A 12 -16.03 -4.31 5.05
N PHE A 13 -15.39 -4.67 6.18
CA PHE A 13 -15.81 -4.20 7.51
C PHE A 13 -15.77 -2.67 7.60
N ARG A 14 -14.77 -2.01 7.00
CA ARG A 14 -14.68 -0.55 6.97
C ARG A 14 -15.80 0.09 6.15
N LEU A 15 -16.18 -0.50 5.02
CA LEU A 15 -17.28 -0.03 4.18
C LEU A 15 -18.64 -0.25 4.86
N GLN A 16 -18.84 -1.40 5.50
CA GLN A 16 -20.03 -1.70 6.34
C GLN A 16 -20.13 -0.77 7.56
N ILE A 17 -19.01 -0.47 8.22
CA ILE A 17 -18.99 0.46 9.35
C ILE A 17 -19.31 1.90 8.91
N THR A 18 -18.82 2.31 7.73
CA THR A 18 -19.10 3.66 7.21
C THR A 18 -20.56 3.82 6.80
N SER A 19 -21.20 2.76 6.27
CA SER A 19 -22.65 2.77 6.00
C SER A 19 -23.49 2.69 7.28
N MET A 20 -23.02 1.98 8.32
CA MET A 20 -23.68 1.92 9.63
C MET A 20 -23.62 3.24 10.41
N LEU A 21 -22.54 4.03 10.28
CA LEU A 21 -22.43 5.36 10.90
C LEU A 21 -23.48 6.35 10.36
N PHE A 22 -23.94 6.19 9.12
CA PHE A 22 -25.01 6.99 8.54
C PHE A 22 -26.39 6.68 9.17
N LEU A 23 -26.56 5.50 9.79
CA LEU A 23 -27.80 5.07 10.44
C LEU A 23 -27.82 5.32 11.96
N SER A 24 -26.70 5.73 12.56
CA SER A 24 -26.48 5.86 14.01
C SER A 24 -27.26 7.00 14.71
N SER A 25 -28.22 7.66 14.06
CA SER A 25 -28.99 8.73 14.71
C SER A 25 -30.09 8.24 15.67
N ALA A 26 -30.26 6.94 15.94
CA ALA A 26 -31.27 6.44 16.87
C ALA A 26 -30.93 5.13 17.60
N ASN A 27 -30.92 5.21 18.95
CA ASN A 27 -31.45 4.26 19.94
C ASN A 27 -30.87 2.83 20.08
N SER A 28 -31.13 2.20 21.23
CA SER A 28 -30.66 0.88 21.70
C SER A 28 -30.72 -0.29 20.69
N SER A 29 -31.62 -0.24 19.70
CA SER A 29 -31.71 -1.26 18.62
C SER A 29 -30.49 -1.31 17.70
N THR A 30 -29.74 -0.21 17.54
CA THR A 30 -28.51 -0.19 16.71
C THR A 30 -27.37 -1.00 17.33
N SER A 31 -27.32 -1.09 18.66
CA SER A 31 -26.30 -1.89 19.37
C SER A 31 -26.46 -3.39 19.13
N LEU A 32 -27.70 -3.87 18.94
CA LEU A 32 -28.00 -5.27 18.62
C LEU A 32 -27.72 -5.59 17.14
N MET A 33 -27.95 -4.64 16.24
CA MET A 33 -27.71 -4.81 14.80
C MET A 33 -26.21 -4.93 14.47
N VAL A 34 -25.35 -4.10 15.10
CA VAL A 34 -23.89 -4.17 14.90
C VAL A 34 -23.31 -5.50 15.38
N LEU A 35 -23.83 -6.06 16.48
CA LEU A 35 -23.38 -7.36 17.01
C LEU A 35 -23.73 -8.53 16.08
N GLY A 36 -24.84 -8.46 15.35
CA GLY A 36 -25.23 -9.50 14.40
C GLY A 36 -24.34 -9.59 13.15
N GLU A 37 -23.56 -8.55 12.87
CA GLU A 37 -22.60 -8.52 11.76
C GLU A 37 -21.15 -8.82 12.21
N LEU A 38 -20.90 -8.89 13.52
CA LEU A 38 -19.63 -9.35 14.08
C LEU A 38 -19.57 -10.87 14.06
N ASP A 39 -18.43 -11.42 13.62
CA ASP A 39 -18.16 -12.85 13.72
C ASP A 39 -18.36 -13.32 15.16
N GLN A 40 -19.09 -14.44 15.33
CA GLN A 40 -19.54 -14.99 16.62
C GLN A 40 -18.39 -15.13 17.63
N GLN A 41 -17.16 -15.31 17.14
CA GLN A 41 -15.94 -15.36 17.96
C GLN A 41 -15.65 -14.07 18.74
N TYR A 42 -16.16 -12.90 18.35
CA TYR A 42 -15.92 -11.63 19.02
C TYR A 42 -17.10 -11.16 19.88
N GLU A 43 -18.26 -11.78 19.76
CA GLU A 43 -19.51 -11.36 20.39
C GLU A 43 -19.37 -11.27 21.92
N HIS A 44 -18.77 -12.30 22.54
CA HIS A 44 -18.54 -12.37 23.99
C HIS A 44 -17.69 -11.22 24.55
N GLN A 45 -16.87 -10.55 23.72
CA GLN A 45 -16.00 -9.45 24.14
C GLN A 45 -16.76 -8.12 24.23
N PHE A 46 -17.95 -8.05 23.63
CA PHE A 46 -18.74 -6.83 23.51
C PHE A 46 -20.14 -6.92 24.15
N MET A 47 -20.55 -8.10 24.63
CA MET A 47 -21.84 -8.36 25.31
C MET A 47 -22.15 -7.38 26.47
N ASN A 48 -21.12 -6.86 27.15
CA ASN A 48 -21.29 -5.95 28.29
C ASN A 48 -21.31 -4.46 27.91
N CYS A 49 -21.37 -4.13 26.62
CA CYS A 49 -21.46 -2.74 26.17
C CYS A 49 -22.91 -2.24 26.32
N GLU A 50 -23.15 -1.37 27.31
CA GLU A 50 -24.49 -0.89 27.65
C GLU A 50 -25.12 0.03 26.59
N ASN A 51 -24.32 0.61 25.70
CA ASN A 51 -24.80 1.46 24.62
C ASN A 51 -23.85 1.46 23.42
N ALA A 52 -24.37 1.91 22.28
CA ALA A 52 -23.65 1.95 21.01
C ALA A 52 -22.33 2.76 21.08
N LYS A 53 -22.26 3.79 21.93
CA LYS A 53 -21.02 4.59 22.12
C LYS A 53 -19.93 3.77 22.81
N VAL A 54 -20.28 3.00 23.84
CA VAL A 54 -19.33 2.10 24.54
C VAL A 54 -18.91 0.96 23.63
N LEU A 55 -19.86 0.37 22.88
CA LEU A 55 -19.58 -0.65 21.87
C LEU A 55 -18.59 -0.14 20.82
N TRP A 56 -18.85 1.04 20.27
CA TRP A 56 -17.98 1.68 19.28
C TRP A 56 -16.57 1.94 19.83
N GLN A 57 -16.45 2.49 21.05
CA GLN A 57 -15.15 2.70 21.69
C GLN A 57 -14.39 1.39 21.94
N ALA A 58 -15.10 0.32 22.29
CA ALA A 58 -14.50 -0.99 22.48
C ALA A 58 -14.03 -1.59 21.15
N LEU A 59 -14.84 -1.48 20.08
CA LEU A 59 -14.48 -1.89 18.72
C LEU A 59 -13.28 -1.09 18.21
N GLU A 60 -13.27 0.23 18.39
CA GLU A 60 -12.16 1.09 18.01
C GLU A 60 -10.89 0.70 18.78
N LYS A 61 -11.00 0.45 20.10
CA LYS A 61 -9.86 0.00 20.92
C LYS A 61 -9.32 -1.37 20.49
N ARG A 62 -10.20 -2.29 20.08
CA ARG A 62 -9.85 -3.67 19.69
C ARG A 62 -9.29 -3.76 18.28
N PHE A 63 -9.93 -3.09 17.32
CA PHE A 63 -9.69 -3.27 15.88
C PHE A 63 -9.05 -2.07 15.19
N ALA A 64 -9.18 -0.84 15.72
CA ALA A 64 -8.54 0.31 15.08
C ALA A 64 -7.01 0.33 15.27
N GLY A 65 -6.46 -0.64 16.01
CA GLY A 65 -5.04 -0.73 16.33
C GLY A 65 -4.64 0.30 17.40
N SER A 66 -3.83 -0.12 18.36
CA SER A 66 -3.32 0.79 19.39
C SER A 66 -2.47 1.90 18.76
N LYS A 67 -2.30 3.05 19.45
CA LYS A 67 -1.35 4.09 19.02
C LYS A 67 0.05 3.53 18.73
N SER A 68 0.45 2.50 19.50
CA SER A 68 1.72 1.77 19.31
C SER A 68 1.71 0.97 18.00
N THR A 69 0.62 0.25 17.70
CA THR A 69 0.46 -0.52 16.45
C THR A 69 0.52 0.39 15.23
N LYS A 70 -0.22 1.51 15.24
CA LYS A 70 -0.18 2.51 14.14
C LYS A 70 1.22 3.10 13.95
N ARG A 71 1.92 3.38 15.06
CA ARG A 71 3.30 3.89 15.02
C ARG A 71 4.28 2.87 14.45
N ASN A 72 4.17 1.60 14.85
CA ASN A 72 5.00 0.51 14.35
C ASN A 72 4.73 0.26 12.86
N GLN A 73 3.48 0.22 12.44
CA GLN A 73 3.12 0.06 11.03
C GLN A 73 3.67 1.19 10.16
N LYS A 74 3.55 2.45 10.62
CA LYS A 74 4.18 3.60 9.97
C LYS A 74 5.70 3.46 9.85
N ALA A 75 6.36 2.93 10.87
CA ALA A 75 7.81 2.71 10.85
C ALA A 75 8.22 1.61 9.85
N ILE A 76 7.47 0.49 9.82
CA ILE A 76 7.69 -0.62 8.90
C ILE A 76 7.55 -0.15 7.44
N LEU A 77 6.47 0.57 7.11
CA LEU A 77 6.24 1.05 5.74
C LEU A 77 7.29 2.06 5.30
N ARG A 78 7.74 2.95 6.20
CA ARG A 78 8.87 3.85 5.91
C ARG A 78 10.14 3.06 5.62
N GLN A 79 10.42 2.02 6.41
CA GLN A 79 11.59 1.18 6.17
C GLN A 79 11.49 0.41 4.84
N GLN A 80 10.30 -0.10 4.50
CA GLN A 80 10.06 -0.75 3.20
C GLN A 80 10.25 0.22 2.04
N TYR A 81 9.77 1.46 2.18
CA TYR A 81 9.97 2.51 1.18
C TYR A 81 11.44 2.87 1.03
N GLU A 82 12.16 3.04 2.14
CA GLU A 82 13.57 3.39 2.08
C GLU A 82 14.43 2.27 1.48
N ASN A 83 14.07 1.02 1.73
CA ASN A 83 14.79 -0.14 1.22
C ASN A 83 14.19 -0.70 -0.07
N PHE A 84 13.26 0.01 -0.71
CA PHE A 84 12.60 -0.47 -1.91
C PHE A 84 13.63 -0.58 -3.05
N VAL A 85 13.72 -1.76 -3.65
CA VAL A 85 14.55 -2.08 -4.81
C VAL A 85 13.79 -3.06 -5.69
N SER A 86 13.94 -2.95 -7.01
CA SER A 86 13.39 -3.89 -7.98
C SER A 86 14.07 -5.25 -7.87
N SER A 87 13.31 -6.34 -7.95
CA SER A 87 13.91 -7.68 -7.96
C SER A 87 14.48 -8.01 -9.34
N LYS A 88 15.55 -8.81 -9.41
CA LYS A 88 16.23 -9.17 -10.67
C LYS A 88 15.33 -9.83 -11.72
N ASN A 89 14.29 -10.53 -11.28
CA ASN A 89 13.36 -11.27 -12.14
C ASN A 89 11.98 -10.61 -12.23
N GLU A 90 11.83 -9.39 -11.72
CA GLU A 90 10.60 -8.64 -11.90
C GLU A 90 10.58 -7.91 -13.24
N THR A 91 9.38 -7.80 -13.80
CA THR A 91 9.09 -6.90 -14.93
C THR A 91 8.93 -5.46 -14.43
N MET A 92 9.00 -4.49 -15.35
CA MET A 92 8.81 -3.08 -15.01
C MET A 92 7.42 -2.86 -14.38
N THR A 93 6.37 -3.47 -14.94
CA THR A 93 5.01 -3.42 -14.39
C THR A 93 4.92 -3.99 -12.98
N GLN A 94 5.55 -5.15 -12.71
CA GLN A 94 5.51 -5.74 -11.37
C GLN A 94 6.19 -4.85 -10.33
N THR A 95 7.36 -4.29 -10.67
CA THR A 95 8.05 -3.36 -9.77
C THR A 95 7.22 -2.10 -9.55
N PHE A 96 6.61 -1.55 -10.61
CA PHE A 96 5.75 -0.38 -10.52
C PHE A 96 4.54 -0.62 -9.62
N ASP A 97 3.80 -1.72 -9.81
CA ASP A 97 2.61 -2.04 -9.03
C ASP A 97 2.94 -2.18 -7.53
N ARG A 98 4.05 -2.84 -7.19
CA ARG A 98 4.52 -2.93 -5.79
C ARG A 98 4.88 -1.57 -5.21
N TYR A 99 5.54 -0.73 -6.00
CA TYR A 99 5.95 0.60 -5.57
C TYR A 99 4.73 1.51 -5.36
N ASN A 100 3.81 1.54 -6.32
CA ASN A 100 2.60 2.37 -6.23
C ASN A 100 1.70 1.93 -5.07
N LYS A 101 1.58 0.61 -4.84
CA LYS A 101 0.90 0.08 -3.65
C LYS A 101 1.51 0.62 -2.36
N LEU A 102 2.85 0.59 -2.24
CA LEU A 102 3.55 1.08 -1.06
C LEU A 102 3.36 2.59 -0.82
N ILE A 103 3.34 3.40 -1.89
CA ILE A 103 2.99 4.83 -1.80
C ILE A 103 1.56 5.02 -1.30
N GLY A 104 0.60 4.24 -1.83
CA GLY A 104 -0.80 4.28 -1.41
C GLY A 104 -0.99 3.91 0.07
N GLU A 105 -0.28 2.88 0.56
CA GLU A 105 -0.29 2.48 1.97
C GLU A 105 0.27 3.60 2.88
N LEU A 106 1.36 4.25 2.46
CA LEU A 106 1.95 5.38 3.17
C LEU A 106 1.00 6.58 3.24
N ALA A 107 0.35 6.90 2.12
CA ALA A 107 -0.65 7.97 2.04
C ALA A 107 -1.85 7.69 2.97
N THR A 108 -2.31 6.44 3.03
CA THR A 108 -3.41 5.99 3.90
C THR A 108 -3.10 6.18 5.39
N ILE A 109 -1.83 6.08 5.79
CA ILE A 109 -1.37 6.30 7.17
C ILE A 109 -1.01 7.79 7.42
N GLY A 110 -1.21 8.66 6.42
CA GLY A 110 -0.97 10.09 6.51
C GLY A 110 0.50 10.49 6.37
N VAL A 111 1.31 9.66 5.72
CA VAL A 111 2.67 10.05 5.28
C VAL A 111 2.53 10.73 3.92
N LYS A 112 2.78 12.04 3.89
CA LYS A 112 2.92 12.78 2.64
C LYS A 112 4.37 12.70 2.18
N ILE A 113 4.57 12.33 0.93
CA ILE A 113 5.85 12.35 0.22
C ILE A 113 5.65 13.24 -1.00
N GLU A 114 6.61 14.10 -1.29
CA GLU A 114 6.55 14.96 -2.47
C GLU A 114 6.70 14.14 -3.75
N ASN A 115 6.05 14.59 -4.82
CA ASN A 115 6.03 13.86 -6.08
C ASN A 115 7.44 13.70 -6.68
N ASP A 116 8.29 14.75 -6.56
CA ASP A 116 9.71 14.69 -6.92
C ASP A 116 10.46 13.58 -6.15
N ASP A 117 10.22 13.47 -4.84
CA ASP A 117 10.85 12.44 -4.00
C ASP A 117 10.40 11.03 -4.38
N ILE A 118 9.11 10.84 -4.67
CA ILE A 118 8.54 9.58 -5.16
C ILE A 118 9.23 9.19 -6.46
N ASN A 119 9.24 10.09 -7.45
CA ASN A 119 9.81 9.83 -8.77
C ASN A 119 11.31 9.54 -8.71
N ARG A 120 12.07 10.35 -7.96
CA ARG A 120 13.51 10.13 -7.76
C ARG A 120 13.79 8.82 -7.03
N LYS A 121 12.99 8.46 -6.03
CA LYS A 121 13.15 7.20 -5.31
C LYS A 121 12.86 6.01 -6.22
N PHE A 122 11.78 6.06 -7.01
CA PHE A 122 11.47 5.03 -7.99
C PHE A 122 12.64 4.81 -8.95
N LEU A 123 13.16 5.87 -9.58
CA LEU A 123 14.30 5.79 -10.51
C LEU A 123 15.58 5.23 -9.86
N ARG A 124 15.83 5.52 -8.57
CA ARG A 124 16.98 4.97 -7.83
C ARG A 124 16.80 3.51 -7.42
N SER A 125 15.57 3.02 -7.37
CA SER A 125 15.24 1.67 -6.93
C SER A 125 15.31 0.64 -8.05
N LEU A 126 15.33 1.08 -9.30
CA LEU A 126 15.45 0.22 -10.47
C LEU A 126 16.84 -0.42 -10.57
N GLY A 127 16.90 -1.61 -11.18
CA GLY A 127 18.13 -2.35 -11.41
C GLY A 127 19.12 -1.61 -12.32
N GLU A 128 20.36 -2.07 -12.32
CA GLU A 128 21.47 -1.49 -13.07
C GLU A 128 21.20 -1.44 -14.59
N GLU A 129 20.42 -2.39 -15.09
CA GLU A 129 19.99 -2.46 -16.49
C GLU A 129 19.19 -1.23 -16.96
N TRP A 130 18.60 -0.48 -16.02
CA TRP A 130 17.86 0.75 -16.29
C TRP A 130 18.72 2.02 -16.19
N THR A 131 19.99 1.93 -15.78
CA THR A 131 20.85 3.08 -15.43
C THR A 131 20.88 4.17 -16.51
N MET A 132 20.99 3.79 -17.78
CA MET A 132 21.02 4.74 -18.90
C MET A 132 19.74 5.59 -18.95
N TYR A 133 18.57 4.95 -18.84
CA TYR A 133 17.28 5.63 -18.91
C TYR A 133 17.01 6.46 -17.65
N THR A 134 17.36 5.94 -16.46
CA THR A 134 17.14 6.67 -15.20
C THR A 134 18.05 7.89 -15.06
N VAL A 135 19.27 7.89 -15.62
CA VAL A 135 20.13 9.08 -15.66
C VAL A 135 19.51 10.15 -16.56
N SER A 136 19.06 9.78 -17.75
CA SER A 136 18.41 10.71 -18.69
C SER A 136 17.17 11.38 -18.09
N LEU A 137 16.25 10.59 -17.50
CA LEU A 137 15.03 11.09 -16.86
C LEU A 137 15.30 11.92 -15.59
N ARG A 138 16.43 11.73 -14.91
CA ARG A 138 16.81 12.60 -13.78
C ARG A 138 17.32 13.96 -14.23
N GLN A 139 17.78 14.08 -15.48
CA GLN A 139 18.33 15.31 -16.05
C GLN A 139 17.28 16.14 -16.80
N SER A 140 16.12 15.57 -17.14
CA SER A 140 15.05 16.28 -17.87
C SER A 140 14.40 17.42 -17.08
N GLY A 141 14.50 17.41 -15.75
CA GLY A 141 14.04 18.51 -14.88
C GLY A 141 12.53 18.58 -14.67
N ASP A 142 11.76 17.63 -15.19
CA ASP A 142 10.29 17.57 -15.13
C ASP A 142 9.74 16.68 -13.99
N LEU A 143 10.62 16.06 -13.19
CA LEU A 143 10.23 15.06 -12.18
C LEU A 143 9.28 15.59 -11.09
N GLU A 144 9.32 16.88 -10.76
CA GLU A 144 8.42 17.46 -9.76
C GLU A 144 6.97 17.53 -10.28
N SER A 145 6.81 17.95 -11.53
CA SER A 145 5.50 18.12 -12.18
C SER A 145 4.93 16.84 -12.79
N LYS A 146 5.74 15.79 -12.94
CA LYS A 146 5.38 14.58 -13.67
C LYS A 146 4.68 13.56 -12.79
N GLU A 147 3.54 13.03 -13.21
CA GLU A 147 2.89 11.96 -12.46
C GLU A 147 3.71 10.66 -12.51
N LEU A 148 3.62 9.86 -11.46
CA LEU A 148 4.35 8.59 -11.36
C LEU A 148 3.97 7.62 -12.51
N ASP A 149 2.70 7.62 -12.93
CA ASP A 149 2.22 6.84 -14.08
C ASP A 149 2.83 7.29 -15.41
N ASP A 150 3.01 8.60 -15.63
CA ASP A 150 3.68 9.11 -16.82
C ASP A 150 5.14 8.68 -16.86
N LEU A 151 5.83 8.77 -15.72
CA LEU A 151 7.21 8.30 -15.59
C LEU A 151 7.32 6.80 -15.89
N TYR A 152 6.36 6.00 -15.43
CA TYR A 152 6.30 4.58 -15.74
C TYR A 152 6.07 4.33 -17.23
N ASN A 153 5.16 5.06 -17.87
CA ASN A 153 4.88 4.92 -19.29
C ASN A 153 6.13 5.21 -20.14
N ASP A 154 6.92 6.23 -19.77
CA ASP A 154 8.19 6.54 -20.44
C ASP A 154 9.21 5.41 -20.32
N LEU A 155 9.32 4.80 -19.14
CA LEU A 155 10.22 3.66 -18.92
C LEU A 155 9.75 2.40 -19.65
N ARG A 156 8.43 2.15 -19.67
CA ARG A 156 7.83 0.94 -20.23
C ARG A 156 8.15 0.76 -21.71
N VAL A 157 8.30 1.84 -22.48
CA VAL A 157 8.66 1.78 -23.91
C VAL A 157 10.01 1.07 -24.13
N PHE A 158 10.93 1.18 -23.17
CA PHE A 158 12.28 0.60 -23.27
C PHE A 158 12.39 -0.81 -22.66
N GLU A 159 11.31 -1.36 -22.11
CA GLU A 159 11.33 -2.65 -21.41
C GLU A 159 11.84 -3.78 -22.31
N ALA A 160 11.43 -3.83 -23.59
CA ALA A 160 11.90 -4.83 -24.53
C ALA A 160 13.41 -4.76 -24.81
N GLU A 161 13.97 -3.55 -24.87
CA GLU A 161 15.41 -3.33 -25.07
C GLU A 161 16.21 -3.75 -23.83
N VAL A 162 15.70 -3.44 -22.64
CA VAL A 162 16.32 -3.82 -21.36
C VAL A 162 16.28 -5.34 -21.18
N GLU A 163 15.16 -5.98 -21.48
CA GLU A 163 15.02 -7.44 -21.37
C GLU A 163 15.91 -8.19 -22.38
N ALA A 164 16.12 -7.62 -23.58
CA ALA A 164 17.10 -8.15 -24.54
C ALA A 164 18.53 -8.12 -24.00
N LYS A 165 18.90 -7.09 -23.22
CA LYS A 165 20.23 -6.96 -22.57
C LYS A 165 20.41 -7.91 -21.39
N ARG A 166 19.32 -8.35 -20.73
CA ARG A 166 19.36 -9.31 -19.61
C ARG A 166 19.74 -10.72 -20.05
N LYS A 167 19.49 -11.10 -21.30
CA LYS A 167 19.88 -12.41 -21.81
C LYS A 167 21.38 -12.44 -22.07
N PRO A 168 22.14 -13.36 -21.46
CA PRO A 168 23.55 -13.50 -21.79
C PRO A 168 23.65 -13.83 -23.29
N ILE A 169 24.54 -13.11 -23.98
CA ILE A 169 24.99 -13.49 -25.32
C ILE A 169 25.54 -14.91 -25.16
N GLY A 170 24.76 -15.90 -25.58
CA GLY A 170 25.18 -17.29 -25.59
C GLY A 170 26.33 -17.40 -26.59
N TYR A 171 27.57 -17.32 -26.10
CA TYR A 171 28.72 -17.71 -26.90
C TYR A 171 28.58 -19.21 -27.17
N SER A 172 28.06 -19.52 -28.35
CA SER A 172 28.20 -20.83 -28.95
C SER A 172 29.68 -20.96 -29.29
N HIS A 173 30.44 -21.62 -28.42
CA HIS A 173 31.78 -22.06 -28.78
C HIS A 173 31.60 -23.19 -29.78
N CYS A 174 31.96 -22.93 -31.03
CA CYS A 174 32.07 -23.92 -32.10
C CYS A 174 33.07 -25.03 -31.72
#